data_AF-A0A2K3N3N7-F1
#
_entry.id   AF-A0A2K3N3N7-F1
#
_cell.length_a   1.000
_cell.length_b   1.000
_cell.length_c   1.000
_cell.angle_alpha   90.00
_cell.angle_beta   90.00
_cell.angle_gamma   90.00
#
_symmetry.space_group_name_H-M   'P 1'
#
loop_
_entity.id
_entity.type
_entity.pdbx_description
1 polymer ?
#
loop_
_entity_poly.entity_id
_entity_poly.type
_entity_poly.pdbx_seq_one_letter_code
_entity_poly.pdbx_strand_id
1 'polypeptide(L)' 'MMLSGMHTVADIFCCCCGQIIGWKYESAHEKSQKFKEGKFVLERGRIVDEIDFSAEFCAEGCVSMSDTDDDDDDDDD' A
#
# COMPACT_ATOMS: atom_id res chain seq x y z
N MET A 1 -1.98 -8.25 -16.46
CA MET A 1 -2.93 -7.87 -17.52
C MET A 1 -4.02 -6.99 -16.91
N MET A 2 -4.21 -5.77 -17.40
CA MET A 2 -5.42 -5.00 -17.10
C MET A 2 -6.51 -5.49 -18.04
N LEU A 3 -7.55 -6.14 -17.51
CA LEU A 3 -8.75 -6.43 -18.30
C LEU A 3 -9.51 -5.11 -18.46
N SER A 4 -9.35 -4.48 -19.62
CA SER A 4 -10.13 -3.31 -20.01
C SER A 4 -11.52 -3.75 -20.49
N GLY A 5 -12.53 -2.98 -20.13
CA GLY A 5 -13.93 -3.15 -20.50
C GLY A 5 -14.66 -1.83 -20.26
N MET A 6 -15.90 -1.69 -20.74
CA MET A 6 -16.67 -0.45 -20.56
C MET A 6 -17.32 -0.40 -19.18
N HIS A 7 -17.06 0.68 -18.45
CA HIS A 7 -17.55 0.88 -17.09
C HIS A 7 -18.13 2.29 -16.94
N THR A 8 -19.21 2.39 -16.19
CA THR A 8 -19.69 3.66 -15.63
C THR A 8 -18.99 3.86 -14.29
N VAL A 9 -18.40 5.03 -14.09
CA VAL A 9 -17.70 5.39 -12.86
C VAL A 9 -18.26 6.69 -12.29
N ALA A 10 -18.16 6.84 -10.98
CA ALA A 10 -18.49 8.07 -10.27
C ALA A 10 -17.24 8.62 -9.57
N ASP A 11 -17.02 9.92 -9.70
CA ASP A 11 -15.90 10.60 -9.05
C ASP A 11 -16.10 10.63 -7.52
N ILE A 12 -15.00 10.51 -6.80
CA ILE A 12 -14.93 10.64 -5.34
C ILE A 12 -14.18 11.91 -5.03
N PHE A 13 -14.79 12.77 -4.23
CA PHE A 13 -14.19 14.02 -3.80
C PHE A 13 -14.06 14.06 -2.28
N CYS A 14 -13.04 14.77 -1.80
CA CYS A 14 -12.88 15.05 -0.39
C CYS A 14 -13.93 16.06 0.08
N CYS A 15 -14.69 15.74 1.13
CA CYS A 15 -15.69 16.66 1.68
C CYS A 15 -15.10 17.95 2.26
N CYS A 16 -13.81 17.95 2.63
CA CYS A 16 -13.17 19.11 3.27
C CYS A 16 -12.63 20.12 2.25
N CYS A 17 -12.03 19.66 1.15
CA CYS A 17 -11.37 20.54 0.17
C CYS A 17 -11.97 20.45 -1.24
N GLY A 18 -12.95 19.57 -1.48
CA GLY A 18 -13.63 19.39 -2.75
C GLY A 18 -12.79 18.75 -3.86
N GLN A 19 -11.52 18.41 -3.59
CA GLN A 19 -10.64 17.84 -4.60
C GLN A 19 -11.03 16.39 -4.90
N ILE A 20 -10.95 16.01 -6.18
CA ILE A 20 -11.14 14.62 -6.62
C ILE A 20 -9.95 13.80 -6.12
N ILE A 21 -10.24 12.69 -5.44
CA ILE A 21 -9.24 11.77 -4.86
C ILE A 21 -9.28 10.38 -5.49
N GLY A 22 -10.23 10.14 -6.39
CA GLY A 22 -10.41 8.86 -7.05
C GLY A 22 -11.80 8.70 -7.63
N TRP A 23 -12.20 7.45 -7.84
CA TRP A 23 -13.47 7.09 -8.47
C TRP A 23 -13.92 5.70 -8.04
N LYS A 24 -15.23 5.46 -8.15
CA LYS A 24 -15.89 4.18 -7.85
C LYS A 24 -16.47 3.59 -9.13
N TYR A 25 -16.40 2.28 -9.27
CA TYR A 25 -17.16 1.59 -10.31
C TYR A 25 -18.65 1.52 -9.95
N GLU A 26 -19.49 2.24 -10.69
CA GLU A 26 -20.95 2.21 -10.54
C GLU A 26 -21.54 0.99 -11.24
N SER A 27 -21.14 0.77 -12.50
CA SER A 27 -21.58 -0.39 -13.27
C SER A 27 -20.53 -0.85 -14.28
N ALA A 28 -20.44 -2.16 -14.47
CA ALA A 28 -19.67 -2.80 -15.54
C ALA A 28 -20.63 -3.35 -16.60
N HIS A 29 -20.31 -3.12 -17.87
CA HIS A 29 -21.14 -3.61 -18.97
C HIS A 29 -21.04 -5.13 -19.14
N GLU A 30 -19.86 -5.70 -18.86
CA GLU A 30 -19.59 -7.12 -19.02
C GLU A 30 -19.76 -7.88 -17.71
N LYS A 31 -20.42 -9.05 -17.77
CA LYS A 31 -20.63 -9.91 -16.59
C LYS A 31 -19.31 -10.36 -15.94
N SER A 32 -18.28 -10.59 -16.75
CA SER A 32 -16.93 -10.95 -16.30
C SER A 32 -16.26 -9.85 -15.47
N GLN A 33 -16.73 -8.61 -15.57
CA GLN A 33 -16.17 -7.43 -14.88
C GLN A 33 -17.05 -6.96 -13.71
N LYS A 34 -18.21 -7.58 -13.46
CA LYS A 34 -19.15 -7.20 -12.38
C LYS A 34 -18.52 -7.20 -10.99
N PHE A 35 -17.47 -8.01 -10.79
CA PHE A 35 -16.70 -8.01 -9.55
C PHE A 35 -16.02 -6.68 -9.22
N LYS A 36 -15.92 -5.75 -10.18
CA LYS A 36 -15.39 -4.40 -9.97
C LYS A 36 -16.45 -3.43 -9.46
N GLU A 37 -17.74 -3.67 -9.70
CA GLU A 37 -18.82 -2.80 -9.22
C GLU A 37 -18.75 -2.64 -7.70
N GLY A 38 -18.91 -1.42 -7.22
CA GLY A 38 -18.77 -1.09 -5.81
C GLY A 38 -17.32 -0.93 -5.33
N LYS A 39 -16.31 -1.31 -6.12
CA LYS A 39 -14.90 -1.09 -5.77
C LYS A 39 -14.47 0.35 -6.03
N PHE A 40 -13.44 0.76 -5.29
CA PHE A 40 -12.89 2.10 -5.31
C PHE A 40 -11.46 2.07 -5.83
N VAL A 41 -11.11 3.08 -6.61
CA VAL A 41 -9.74 3.35 -7.04
C VAL A 41 -9.42 4.75 -6.57
N LEU A 42 -8.39 4.87 -5.75
CA LEU A 42 -7.99 6.13 -5.16
C LEU A 42 -6.54 6.47 -5.54
N GLU A 43 -6.24 7.76 -5.63
CA GLU A 43 -4.90 8.24 -5.92
C GLU A 43 -4.05 8.21 -4.65
N ARG A 44 -2.98 7.41 -4.66
CA ARG A 44 -2.09 7.23 -3.49
C ARG A 44 -1.45 8.53 -3.02
N GLY A 45 -1.13 9.47 -3.92
CA GLY A 45 -0.59 10.78 -3.55
C GLY A 45 -1.58 11.70 -2.82
N ARG A 46 -2.85 11.30 -2.69
CA ARG A 46 -3.91 12.04 -2.00
C ARG A 46 -4.38 11.36 -0.72
N ILE A 47 -3.79 10.22 -0.36
CA ILE A 47 -4.16 9.41 0.80
C ILE A 47 -2.93 9.24 1.68
N VAL A 48 -3.14 9.39 2.98
CA VAL A 48 -2.13 9.05 3.99
C VAL A 48 -2.50 7.68 4.55
N ASP A 49 -1.67 6.67 4.29
CA ASP A 49 -1.82 5.35 4.89
C ASP A 49 -1.18 5.37 6.30
N GLU A 50 -1.86 4.83 7.31
CA GLU A 50 -1.32 4.75 8.69
C GLU A 50 0.00 3.95 8.78
N ILE A 51 0.26 3.09 7.79
CA ILE A 51 1.47 2.26 7.68
C ILE A 51 2.69 3.10 7.28
N ASP A 52 2.51 4.19 6.55
CA ASP A 52 3.61 5.06 6.12
C ASP A 52 4.29 5.74 7.33
N PHE A 53 3.54 6.00 8.41
CA PHE A 53 4.07 6.52 9.67
C PHE A 53 4.95 5.51 10.44
N SER A 54 4.80 4.20 10.18
CA SER A 54 5.60 3.15 10.81
C SER A 54 6.85 2.79 10.00
N ALA A 55 6.81 2.99 8.68
CA ALA A 55 7.94 2.74 7.79
C ALA A 55 9.06 3.78 7.96
N GLU A 56 8.72 5.03 8.29
CA GLU A 56 9.68 6.08 8.60
C GLU A 56 10.44 5.84 9.92
N PHE A 57 9.89 5.05 10.85
CA PHE A 57 10.58 4.70 12.10
C PHE A 57 11.52 3.49 11.95
N CYS A 58 11.33 2.64 10.93
CA CYS A 58 12.22 1.50 10.65
C CYS A 58 13.46 1.87 9.83
N ALA A 59 13.55 3.10 9.30
CA ALA A 59 14.71 3.55 8.52
C ALA A 59 15.92 3.98 9.38
N GLU A 60 15.78 4.11 10.71
CA GLU A 60 16.89 4.44 11.63
C GLU A 60 17.03 3.45 12.79
N GLY A 61 16.44 2.26 12.66
CA GLY A 61 16.44 1.22 13.69
C GLY A 61 17.25 -0.02 13.34
N CYS A 62 18.33 0.10 12.57
CA CYS A 62 19.33 -0.98 12.51
C CYS A 62 20.13 -0.99 13.82
N VAL A 63 19.53 -1.52 14.90
CA VAL A 63 20.34 -2.16 15.94
C VAL A 63 20.84 -3.46 15.34
N SER A 64 21.98 -3.34 14.65
CA SER A 64 22.84 -4.44 14.28
C SER A 64 23.02 -5.32 15.52
N MET A 65 22.47 -6.53 15.48
CA MET A 65 22.90 -7.56 16.41
C MET A 65 24.25 -8.02 15.87
N SER A 66 25.33 -7.43 16.38
CA SER A 66 26.68 -7.88 16.07
C SER A 66 26.92 -9.17 16.86
N ASP A 67 26.93 -10.29 16.15
CA ASP A 67 27.49 -11.53 16.67
C ASP A 67 28.99 -11.30 16.91
N THR A 68 29.40 -11.24 18.17
CA THR A 68 30.82 -11.33 18.54
C THR A 68 31.20 -12.79 18.51
N ASP A 69 32.09 -13.17 17.59
CA ASP A 69 32.85 -14.40 17.68
C ASP A 69 33.72 -14.32 18.96
N ASP A 70 33.38 -15.12 19.98
CA ASP A 70 34.28 -15.40 21.11
C ASP A 70 35.26 -16.49 20.66
N ASP A 71 36.46 -16.06 20.26
CA ASP A 71 37.67 -16.88 20.24
C ASP A 71 38.10 -17.15 21.69
N ASP A 72 37.88 -18.37 22.19
CA ASP A 72 38.60 -18.90 23.37
C ASP A 72 39.60 -19.97 22.88
N ASP A 73 40.85 -19.55 22.74
CA ASP A 73 42.05 -20.40 22.82
C ASP A 73 42.15 -21.02 24.22
N ASP A 74 42.19 -22.35 24.32
CA ASP A 74 42.81 -23.04 25.47
C ASP A 74 43.63 -24.24 24.94
N ASP A 75 44.93 -23.99 24.82
CA ASP A 75 46.02 -24.97 24.92
C ASP A 75 45.96 -25.68 26.29
N ASP A 76 45.87 -27.02 26.34
CA ASP A 76 46.51 -27.81 27.41
C ASP A 76 46.63 -29.32 27.05
N ASP A 77 47.89 -29.78 27.04
CA ASP A 77 48.51 -31.14 27.01
C ASP A 77 47.81 -32.35 26.34
#